data_AF-A0A2S9GD79-F1
#
_entry.id   AF-A0A2S9GD79-F1
#
_cell.length_a   1.000
_cell.length_b   1.000
_cell.length_c   1.000
_cell.angle_alpha   90.00
_cell.angle_beta   90.00
_cell.angle_gamma   90.00
#
_symmetry.space_group_name_H-M   'P 1'
#
loop_
_entity.id
_entity.type
_entity.pdbx_description
1 polymer ?
#
loop_
_entity_poly.entity_id
_entity_poly.type
_entity_poly.pdbx_seq_one_letter_code
_entity_poly.pdbx_strand_id
1 'polypeptide(L)'
;SLVHTVQTFATHERGILDHVTDARAALTAATSGKSVTDRSAAAKQLDSALAPVLALGQNYPQLNSSNNFLDLQRNLAETEDKLAF
;
A
#
# COMPACT_ATOMS: atom_id res chain seq x y z
N SER A 1 11.87 5.82 2.23
CA SER A 1 10.42 5.58 2.01
C SER A 1 10.25 4.22 1.35
N LEU A 2 9.12 3.53 1.57
CA LEU A 2 8.74 2.29 0.88
C LEU A 2 9.05 2.35 -0.61
N VAL A 3 8.62 3.45 -1.23
CA VAL A 3 8.83 3.78 -2.63
C VAL A 3 10.31 3.71 -3.00
N HIS A 4 11.19 4.28 -2.19
CA HIS A 4 12.63 4.26 -2.43
C HIS A 4 13.21 2.85 -2.31
N THR A 5 12.79 2.07 -1.30
CA THR A 5 13.28 0.69 -1.15
C THR A 5 12.83 -0.16 -2.33
N VAL A 6 11.57 -0.05 -2.74
CA VAL A 6 11.09 -0.85 -3.87
C VAL A 6 11.57 -0.30 -5.22
N GLN A 7 11.81 1.00 -5.37
CA GLN A 7 12.45 1.56 -6.58
C GLN A 7 13.87 1.04 -6.78
N THR A 8 14.63 0.83 -5.69
CA THR A 8 15.97 0.24 -5.78
C THR A 8 15.93 -1.20 -6.29
N PHE A 9 14.93 -2.00 -5.90
CA PHE A 9 14.83 -3.41 -6.28
C PHE A 9 14.01 -3.66 -7.55
N ALA A 10 13.07 -2.77 -7.85
CA ALA A 10 12.09 -2.88 -8.92
C ALA A 10 12.12 -1.59 -9.75
N THR A 11 13.31 -1.23 -10.24
CA THR A 11 13.58 0.01 -10.99
C THR A 11 12.76 0.12 -12.29
N HIS A 12 12.38 -1.03 -12.85
CA HIS A 12 11.49 -1.18 -14.00
C HIS A 12 10.00 -1.16 -13.63
N GLU A 13 9.67 -1.30 -12.35
CA GLU A 13 8.30 -1.42 -11.83
C GLU A 13 7.81 -0.13 -11.15
N ARG A 14 8.45 1.00 -11.47
CA ARG A 14 8.14 2.31 -10.88
C ARG A 14 6.65 2.66 -10.94
N GLY A 15 5.98 2.33 -12.05
CA GLY A 15 4.54 2.61 -12.21
C GLY A 15 3.67 1.90 -11.17
N ILE A 16 4.03 0.67 -10.79
CA ILE A 16 3.32 -0.08 -9.74
C ILE A 16 3.51 0.64 -8.39
N LEU A 17 4.71 1.14 -8.12
CA LEU A 17 5.06 1.79 -6.85
C LEU A 17 4.46 3.18 -6.71
N ASP A 18 4.43 3.96 -7.79
CA ASP A 18 3.77 5.25 -7.80
C ASP A 18 2.27 5.06 -7.54
N HIS A 19 1.65 4.06 -8.16
CA HIS A 19 0.24 3.74 -7.93
C HIS A 19 -0.08 3.39 -6.47
N VAL A 20 0.80 2.62 -5.80
CA VAL A 20 0.65 2.30 -4.37
C VAL A 20 0.87 3.52 -3.48
N THR A 21 1.80 4.39 -3.89
CA THR A 21 2.11 5.62 -3.16
C THR A 21 0.90 6.57 -3.19
N ASP A 22 0.31 6.75 -4.36
CA ASP A 22 -0.89 7.55 -4.56
C ASP A 22 -2.07 6.95 -3.80
N ALA A 23 -2.29 5.63 -3.89
CA ALA A 23 -3.35 4.97 -3.16
C ALA A 23 -3.20 5.09 -1.63
N ARG A 24 -1.96 5.00 -1.12
CA ARG A 24 -1.67 5.21 0.31
C ARG A 24 -1.89 6.67 0.72
N ALA A 25 -1.51 7.62 -0.12
CA ALA A 25 -1.78 9.04 0.13
C ALA A 25 -3.29 9.33 0.15
N ALA A 26 -4.04 8.75 -0.78
CA ALA A 26 -5.50 8.83 -0.82
C ALA A 26 -6.14 8.22 0.44
N LEU A 27 -5.65 7.06 0.89
CA LEU A 27 -6.12 6.46 2.14
C LEU A 27 -5.78 7.34 3.35
N THR A 28 -4.57 7.89 3.43
CA THR A 28 -4.18 8.79 4.52
C THR A 28 -5.06 10.05 4.56
N ALA A 29 -5.36 10.62 3.40
CA ALA A 29 -6.29 11.73 3.28
C ALA A 29 -7.72 11.35 3.70
N ALA A 30 -8.21 10.18 3.26
CA ALA A 30 -9.55 9.69 3.59
C ALA A 30 -9.69 9.34 5.08
N THR A 31 -8.64 8.76 5.68
CA THR A 31 -8.59 8.46 7.13
C THR A 31 -8.53 9.71 8.01
N SER A 32 -8.11 10.85 7.47
CA SER A 32 -8.14 12.16 8.13
C SER A 32 -9.53 12.82 8.06
N GLY A 33 -10.41 12.34 7.17
CA GLY A 33 -11.80 12.78 7.06
C GLY A 33 -12.75 12.02 7.99
N LYS A 34 -14.02 12.48 8.07
CA LYS A 34 -15.08 11.83 8.86
C LYS A 34 -15.92 10.81 8.07
N SER A 35 -15.65 10.66 6.77
CA SER A 35 -16.48 9.87 5.86
C SER A 35 -15.98 8.42 5.77
N VAL A 36 -16.74 7.50 6.35
CA VAL A 36 -16.46 6.05 6.29
C VAL A 36 -16.50 5.54 4.86
N THR A 37 -17.38 6.09 4.02
CA THR A 37 -17.50 5.73 2.60
C THR A 37 -16.23 6.07 1.81
N ASP A 38 -15.66 7.25 2.02
CA ASP A 38 -14.41 7.66 1.36
C ASP A 38 -13.22 6.82 1.83
N ARG A 39 -13.19 6.49 3.13
CA ARG A 39 -12.18 5.60 3.71
C ARG A 39 -12.26 4.19 3.10
N SER A 40 -13.47 3.65 2.95
CA SER A 40 -13.69 2.33 2.34
C SER A 40 -13.30 2.31 0.86
N ALA A 41 -13.64 3.36 0.10
CA ALA A 41 -13.25 3.49 -1.30
C ALA A 41 -11.73 3.57 -1.46
N ALA A 42 -11.05 4.40 -0.66
CA ALA A 42 -9.60 4.52 -0.68
C ALA A 42 -8.89 3.22 -0.23
N ALA A 43 -9.48 2.47 0.71
CA ALA A 43 -8.94 1.18 1.14
C ALA A 43 -9.00 0.15 0.01
N LYS A 44 -10.12 0.07 -0.73
CA LYS A 44 -10.25 -0.79 -1.92
C LYS A 44 -9.26 -0.42 -3.02
N GLN A 45 -8.99 0.87 -3.21
CA GLN A 45 -7.97 1.32 -4.15
C GLN A 45 -6.57 0.91 -3.73
N LEU A 46 -6.23 1.02 -2.44
CA LEU A 46 -4.96 0.56 -1.91
C LEU A 46 -4.81 -0.95 -2.07
N ASP A 47 -5.85 -1.72 -1.76
CA ASP A 47 -5.86 -3.19 -1.92
C ASP A 47 -5.59 -3.61 -3.37
N SER A 48 -6.26 -2.96 -4.33
CA SER A 48 -6.03 -3.19 -5.76
C SER A 48 -4.62 -2.80 -6.21
N ALA A 49 -4.04 -1.74 -5.62
CA ALA A 49 -2.67 -1.31 -5.90
C ALA A 49 -1.61 -2.24 -5.26
N LEU A 50 -1.95 -2.94 -4.17
CA LEU A 50 -1.04 -3.85 -3.48
C LEU A 50 -0.91 -5.21 -4.16
N ALA A 51 -1.95 -5.70 -4.84
CA ALA A 51 -1.90 -6.95 -5.59
C ALA A 51 -0.66 -7.10 -6.49
N PRO A 52 -0.30 -6.13 -7.35
CA PRO A 52 0.93 -6.20 -8.14
C PRO A 52 2.20 -6.12 -7.29
N VAL A 53 2.23 -5.38 -6.17
CA VAL A 53 3.43 -5.36 -5.30
C VAL A 53 3.64 -6.68 -4.58
N LEU A 54 2.56 -7.35 -4.17
CA LEU A 54 2.63 -8.70 -3.59
C LEU A 54 3.16 -9.71 -4.63
N ALA A 55 2.79 -9.56 -5.90
CA ALA A 55 3.38 -10.34 -6.99
C ALA A 55 4.89 -10.03 -7.17
N LEU A 56 5.31 -8.77 -7.01
CA LEU A 56 6.73 -8.43 -6.97
C LEU A 56 7.46 -9.08 -5.79
N GLY A 57 6.81 -9.22 -4.64
CA GLY A 57 7.40 -9.93 -3.48
C GLY A 57 7.79 -11.38 -3.78
N GLN A 58 7.08 -12.06 -4.70
CA GLN A 58 7.45 -13.41 -5.13
C GLN A 58 8.73 -13.42 -5.97
N ASN A 59 8.90 -12.41 -6.83
CA ASN A 59 10.09 -12.26 -7.68
C ASN A 59 11.27 -11.64 -6.93
N TYR A 60 10.99 -10.89 -5.85
CA TYR A 60 11.96 -10.14 -5.05
C TYR A 60 11.73 -10.41 -3.56
N PRO A 61 12.17 -11.56 -3.02
CA PRO A 61 11.94 -11.95 -1.61
C PRO A 61 12.47 -10.94 -0.60
N GLN A 62 13.49 -10.17 -0.97
CA GLN A 62 14.04 -9.05 -0.20
C GLN A 62 13.06 -7.88 0.00
N LEU A 63 12.00 -7.76 -0.81
CA LEU A 63 10.89 -6.84 -0.56
C LEU A 63 10.00 -7.31 0.59
N ASN A 64 9.74 -8.61 0.70
CA ASN A 64 8.93 -9.17 1.79
C ASN A 64 9.56 -8.95 3.17
N SER A 65 10.89 -8.93 3.24
CA SER A 65 11.62 -8.64 4.47
C SER A 65 11.88 -7.15 4.71
N SER A 66 11.43 -6.27 3.81
CA SER A 66 11.61 -4.84 3.99
C SER A 66 10.67 -4.33 5.08
N ASN A 67 11.22 -3.67 6.10
CA ASN A 67 10.45 -3.01 7.17
C ASN A 67 9.35 -2.10 6.60
N ASN A 68 9.65 -1.38 5.51
CA ASN A 68 8.64 -0.52 4.88
C ASN A 68 7.45 -1.29 4.31
N PHE A 69 7.68 -2.49 3.77
CA PHE A 69 6.63 -3.33 3.20
C PHE A 69 5.80 -4.02 4.29
N LEU A 70 6.46 -4.43 5.37
CA LEU A 70 5.79 -4.93 6.58
C LEU A 70 4.91 -3.85 7.24
N ASP A 71 5.42 -2.62 7.35
CA ASP A 71 4.65 -1.49 7.88
C ASP A 71 3.41 -1.20 7.02
N LEU A 72 3.51 -1.36 5.70
CA LEU A 72 2.39 -1.16 4.79
C LEU A 72 1.29 -2.21 5.00
N GLN A 73 1.66 -3.48 5.08
CA GLN A 73 0.71 -4.57 5.38
C GLN A 73 0.02 -4.33 6.72
N ARG A 74 0.76 -3.86 7.72
CA ARG A 74 0.21 -3.54 9.04
C ARG A 74 -0.76 -2.35 9.00
N ASN A 75 -0.42 -1.28 8.29
CA ASN A 75 -1.32 -0.14 8.11
C ASN A 75 -2.60 -0.51 7.34
N LEU A 76 -2.49 -1.44 6.37
CA LEU A 76 -3.65 -1.97 5.66
C LEU A 76 -4.55 -2.75 6.62
N ALA A 77 -4.00 -3.71 7.35
CA ALA A 77 -4.74 -4.51 8.33
C ALA A 77 -5.43 -3.64 9.38
N GLU A 78 -4.73 -2.61 9.90
CA GLU A 78 -5.33 -1.65 10.83
C GLU A 78 -6.45 -0.81 10.19
N THR A 79 -6.40 -0.59 8.88
CA THR A 79 -7.45 0.15 8.17
C THR A 79 -8.65 -0.74 7.87
N GLU A 80 -8.42 -2.01 7.52
CA GLU A 80 -9.48 -3.02 7.38
C GLU A 80 -10.20 -3.27 8.71
N ASP A 81 -9.45 -3.41 9.81
CA ASP A 81 -10.01 -3.56 11.15
C ASP A 81 -10.89 -2.36 11.52
N LYS A 82 -10.42 -1.13 11.24
CA LYS A 82 -11.20 0.11 11.42
C LYS A 82 -12.41 0.24 10.49
N LEU A 83 -12.48 -0.50 9.40
CA LEU A 83 -13.64 -0.53 8.50
C LEU A 83 -14.63 -1.65 8.87
N ALA A 84 -14.16 -2.68 9.56
CA ALA A 84 -14.96 -3.82 10.02
C ALA A 84 -15.78 -3.52 11.28
N PHE A 85 -15.39 -2.49 12.05
CA PHE A 85 -16.08 -2.00 13.25
C PHE A 85 -16.84 -0.68 12.99
#